data_AF-A0A379GAV7-F1
#
_entry.id   AF-A0A379GAV7-F1
#
_cell.length_a   1.000
_cell.length_b   1.000
_cell.length_c   1.000
_cell.angle_alpha   90.00
_cell.angle_beta   90.00
_cell.angle_gamma   90.00
#
_symmetry.space_group_name_H-M   'P 1'
#
loop_
_entity.id
_entity.type
_entity.pdbx_description
1 polymer ?
#
loop_
_entity_poly.entity_id
_entity_poly.type
_entity_poly.pdbx_seq_one_letter_code
_entity_poly.pdbx_strand_id
1 'polypeptide(L)'
;MVTRKLRELQEADIKKIADTFDKYNDGTLENEKGFCAVVALGDVAKQDYILTPGRYVGIAEQEDDGIPFQEKMDKLTTELSDLFAPIS
;
A
#
# COMPACT_ATOMS: atom_id res chain seq x y z
N MET A 1 2.83 -15.83 -17.03
CA MET A 1 3.76 -14.69 -17.24
C MET A 1 3.37 -13.63 -16.24
N VAL A 2 4.25 -13.38 -15.28
CA VAL A 2 4.06 -12.34 -14.26
C VAL A 2 3.99 -10.98 -14.96
N THR A 3 3.00 -10.15 -14.61
CA THR A 3 2.85 -8.78 -15.13
C THR A 3 2.73 -7.80 -13.96
N ARG A 4 2.88 -6.49 -14.20
CA ARG A 4 2.64 -5.46 -13.17
C ARG A 4 1.27 -5.59 -12.49
N LYS A 5 0.26 -6.13 -13.20
CA LYS A 5 -1.11 -6.33 -12.68
C LYS A 5 -1.36 -7.73 -12.10
N LEU A 6 -0.51 -8.71 -12.44
CA LEU A 6 -0.69 -10.10 -12.07
C LEU A 6 0.63 -10.64 -11.51
N ARG A 7 0.69 -10.72 -10.19
CA ARG A 7 1.78 -11.34 -9.45
C ARG A 7 1.44 -12.79 -9.17
N GLU A 8 2.39 -13.68 -9.39
CA GLU A 8 2.31 -15.06 -8.93
C GLU A 8 2.83 -15.12 -7.49
N LEU A 9 1.99 -15.59 -6.56
CA LEU A 9 2.35 -15.75 -5.16
C LEU A 9 3.39 -16.86 -5.04
N GLN A 10 4.56 -16.51 -4.51
CA GLN A 10 5.58 -17.50 -4.19
C GLN A 10 5.24 -18.20 -2.88
N GLU A 11 5.89 -19.32 -2.58
CA GLU A 11 5.70 -20.02 -1.29
C GLU A 11 5.89 -19.09 -0.09
N ALA A 12 6.87 -18.17 -0.17
CA ALA A 12 7.10 -17.17 0.87
C ALA A 12 5.91 -16.21 1.06
N ASP A 13 5.21 -15.84 -0.01
CA ASP A 13 4.03 -14.98 0.06
C ASP A 13 2.85 -15.73 0.70
N ILE A 14 2.64 -16.98 0.27
CA ILE A 14 1.59 -17.85 0.81
C ILE A 14 1.83 -18.08 2.31
N LYS A 15 3.07 -18.40 2.69
CA LYS A 15 3.46 -18.58 4.07
C LYS A 15 3.23 -17.31 4.89
N LYS A 16 3.64 -16.14 4.38
CA LYS A 16 3.41 -14.86 5.06
C LYS A 16 1.92 -14.63 5.34
N ILE A 17 1.05 -14.92 4.38
CA ILE A 17 -0.41 -14.78 4.55
C ILE A 17 -0.94 -15.78 5.59
N ALA A 18 -0.53 -17.05 5.52
CA ALA A 18 -0.93 -18.08 6.47
C ALA A 18 -0.52 -17.73 7.91
N ASP A 19 0.75 -17.39 8.11
CA ASP A 19 1.29 -16.99 9.42
C ASP A 19 0.56 -15.77 9.99
N THR A 20 0.12 -14.85 9.12
CA THR A 20 -0.65 -13.65 9.52
C THR A 20 -2.05 -14.04 9.99
N PHE A 21 -2.71 -14.98 9.31
CA PHE A 21 -4.00 -15.49 9.71
C PHE A 21 -3.92 -16.25 11.04
N ASP A 22 -2.90 -17.10 11.22
CA ASP A 22 -2.69 -17.84 12.46
C ASP A 22 -2.50 -16.87 13.65
N LYS A 23 -1.65 -15.84 13.49
CA LYS A 23 -1.50 -14.78 14.49
C LYS A 23 -2.80 -14.05 14.81
N TYR A 24 -3.63 -13.79 13.81
CA TYR A 24 -4.95 -13.17 14.02
C TYR A 24 -5.84 -14.07 14.86
N ASN A 25 -5.90 -15.36 14.51
CA ASN A 25 -6.70 -16.35 15.23
C ASN A 25 -6.22 -16.54 16.68
N ASP A 26 -4.91 -16.46 16.89
CA ASP A 26 -4.28 -16.54 18.22
C ASP A 26 -4.38 -15.22 19.01
N GLY A 27 -4.90 -14.14 18.41
CA GLY A 27 -5.03 -12.83 19.05
C GLY A 27 -3.68 -12.12 19.27
N THR A 28 -2.63 -12.56 18.58
CA THR A 28 -1.26 -12.02 18.69
C THR A 28 -0.85 -11.18 17.48
N LEU A 29 -1.79 -10.94 16.55
CA LEU A 29 -1.53 -10.12 15.37
C LEU A 29 -1.28 -8.66 15.75
N GLU A 30 -0.14 -8.13 15.30
CA GLU A 30 0.15 -6.71 15.34
C GLU A 30 -0.23 -6.07 14.01
N ASN A 31 -0.80 -4.87 14.07
CA ASN A 31 -1.21 -4.13 12.89
C ASN A 31 0.02 -3.58 12.15
N GLU A 32 0.11 -3.83 10.84
CA GLU A 32 1.18 -3.37 9.97
C GLU A 32 0.60 -2.50 8.85
N LYS A 33 1.01 -1.23 8.78
CA LYS A 33 0.53 -0.28 7.77
C LYS A 33 0.79 -0.81 6.36
N GLY A 34 -0.24 -0.79 5.52
CA GLY A 34 -0.17 -1.31 4.15
C GLY A 34 -0.16 -2.85 4.02
N PHE A 35 -0.25 -3.60 5.13
CA PHE A 35 -0.29 -5.06 5.11
C PHE A 35 -1.51 -5.64 5.84
N CYS A 36 -1.67 -5.42 7.16
CA CYS A 36 -2.75 -6.01 7.94
C CYS A 36 -3.24 -5.08 9.06
N ALA A 37 -4.53 -5.18 9.38
CA ALA A 37 -5.12 -4.47 10.51
C ALA A 37 -6.32 -5.24 11.09
N VAL A 38 -6.41 -5.29 12.41
CA VAL A 38 -7.61 -5.70 13.14
C VAL A 38 -8.41 -4.46 13.48
N VAL A 39 -9.65 -4.39 13.00
CA VAL A 39 -10.55 -3.26 13.22
C VAL A 39 -11.86 -3.72 13.87
N ALA A 40 -12.41 -2.87 14.74
CA ALA A 40 -13.67 -3.17 15.38
C ALA A 40 -14.83 -3.05 14.38
N LEU A 41 -15.88 -3.84 14.57
CA LEU A 41 -17.08 -3.78 13.73
C LEU A 41 -17.73 -2.38 13.71
N GLY A 42 -17.61 -1.63 14.82
CA GLY A 42 -18.07 -0.24 14.89
C GLY A 42 -17.32 0.70 13.94
N ASP A 43 -16.04 0.45 13.67
CA ASP A 43 -15.27 1.25 12.71
C ASP A 43 -15.62 0.89 11.26
N VAL A 44 -15.95 -0.38 11.00
CA VAL A 44 -16.49 -0.82 9.72
C VAL A 44 -17.87 -0.20 9.45
N ALA A 45 -18.72 -0.12 10.47
CA ALA A 45 -20.04 0.50 10.37
C ALA A 45 -19.96 2.01 10.05
N LYS A 46 -18.98 2.73 10.60
CA LYS A 46 -18.72 4.15 10.26
C LYS A 46 -18.32 4.38 8.80
N GLN A 47 -17.88 3.33 8.12
CA GLN A 47 -17.47 3.35 6.71
C GLN A 47 -18.53 2.70 5.80
N ASP A 48 -19.80 2.66 6.24
CA ASP A 48 -20.92 2.07 5.50
C ASP A 48 -20.67 0.61 5.08
N TYR A 49 -19.92 -0.14 5.91
CA TYR A 49 -19.53 -1.53 5.65
C TYR A 49 -18.71 -1.74 4.38
N ILE A 50 -18.05 -0.69 3.86
CA ILE A 50 -17.13 -0.80 2.73
C ILE A 50 -15.87 -1.54 3.17
N LEU A 51 -15.57 -2.71 2.60
CA LEU A 51 -14.46 -3.57 3.01
C LEU A 51 -13.17 -3.37 2.19
N THR A 52 -12.99 -2.20 1.58
CA THR A 52 -11.77 -1.90 0.82
C THR A 52 -10.58 -1.81 1.79
N PRO A 53 -9.56 -2.70 1.69
CA PRO A 53 -8.50 -2.82 2.71
C PRO A 53 -7.76 -1.51 3.00
N GLY A 54 -7.49 -0.71 1.97
CA GLY A 54 -6.79 0.58 2.14
C GLY A 54 -7.49 1.57 3.08
N ARG A 55 -8.78 1.38 3.36
CA ARG A 55 -9.54 2.22 4.29
C ARG A 55 -9.25 1.90 5.77
N TYR A 56 -8.70 0.72 6.05
CA TYR A 56 -8.44 0.21 7.39
C TYR A 56 -6.95 -0.02 7.66
N VAL A 57 -6.22 -0.46 6.64
CA VAL A 57 -4.83 -0.89 6.73
C VAL A 57 -3.85 0.30 6.55
N GLY A 58 -4.34 1.44 6.05
CA GLY A 58 -3.51 2.61 5.77
C GLY A 58 -2.53 2.38 4.62
N ILE A 59 -1.53 3.26 4.51
CA ILE A 59 -0.48 3.20 3.50
C ILE A 59 0.81 2.82 4.21
N ALA A 60 1.52 1.81 3.69
CA ALA A 60 2.88 1.50 4.14
C ALA A 60 3.72 2.77 4.07
N GLU A 61 4.50 3.04 5.11
CA GLU A 61 5.42 4.17 5.07
C GLU A 61 6.38 3.92 3.90
N GLN A 62 6.25 4.77 2.88
CA GLN A 62 7.19 4.79 1.79
C GLN A 62 8.49 5.31 2.41
N GLU A 63 9.59 4.57 2.22
CA GLU A 63 10.92 5.06 2.58
C GLU A 63 11.03 6.47 2.05
N ASP A 64 11.23 7.44 2.96
CA ASP A 64 11.44 8.83 2.59
C ASP A 64 12.65 8.81 1.65
N ASP A 65 12.44 9.23 0.39
CA ASP A 65 13.52 9.29 -0.59
C ASP A 65 14.56 10.37 -0.21
N GLY A 66 14.33 11.08 0.90
CA GLY A 66 15.18 12.12 1.44
C GLY A 66 15.09 13.40 0.62
N ILE A 67 14.20 13.44 -0.36
CA ILE A 67 14.01 14.55 -1.29
C ILE A 67 12.89 15.42 -0.74
N PRO A 68 13.15 16.68 -0.38
CA PRO A 68 12.11 17.62 0.00
C PRO A 68 11.02 17.68 -1.06
N PHE A 69 9.75 17.74 -0.64
CA PHE A 69 8.60 17.81 -1.54
C PHE A 69 8.75 18.86 -2.64
N GLN A 70 9.33 20.02 -2.29
CA GLN A 70 9.59 21.11 -3.23
C GLN A 70 10.54 20.69 -4.36
N GLU A 71 11.68 20.09 -4.02
CA GLU A 71 12.66 19.63 -5.01
C GLU A 71 12.08 18.54 -5.91
N LYS A 72 11.30 17.62 -5.33
CA LYS A 72 10.61 16.56 -6.08
C LYS A 72 9.59 17.15 -7.06
N MET A 73 8.88 18.20 -6.66
CA MET A 73 7.88 18.84 -7.51
C MET A 73 8.47 19.70 -8.61
N ASP A 74 9.53 20.43 -8.32
CA ASP A 74 10.25 21.23 -9.32
C ASP A 74 10.81 20.30 -10.41
N LYS A 75 11.42 19.18 -10.01
CA LYS A 75 11.95 18.17 -10.94
C LYS A 75 10.85 17.54 -11.80
N LEU A 76 9.81 17.01 -11.18
CA LEU A 76 8.72 16.32 -11.90
C LEU A 76 7.97 17.26 -12.84
N THR A 77 7.77 18.52 -12.45
CA THR A 77 7.09 19.50 -13.30
C THR A 77 7.97 19.90 -14.49
N THR A 78 9.29 19.98 -14.29
CA THR A 78 10.25 20.22 -15.38
C THR A 78 10.26 19.06 -16.36
N GLU A 79 10.42 17.82 -15.88
CA GLU A 79 10.39 16.62 -16.73
C GLU A 79 9.06 16.51 -17.49
N LEU A 80 7.95 16.80 -16.83
CA LEU A 80 6.63 16.80 -17.45
C LEU A 80 6.55 17.88 -18.55
N SER A 81 7.03 19.09 -18.28
CA SER A 81 7.05 20.20 -19.25
C SER A 81 7.89 19.84 -20.48
N ASP A 82 9.02 19.16 -20.29
CA ASP A 82 9.90 18.72 -21.38
C ASP A 82 9.22 17.67 -22.26
N LEU A 83 8.42 16.76 -21.69
CA LEU A 83 7.63 15.79 -22.46
C LEU A 83 6.52 16.46 -23.29
N PHE A 84 6.04 17.63 -22.88
CA PHE A 84 5.06 18.43 -23.62
C PHE A 84 5.71 19.46 -24.55
N ALA A 85 7.04 19.59 -24.54
CA ALA A 85 7.73 20.46 -25.46
C ALA A 85 7.52 19.95 -26.91
N PRO A 86 7.21 20.85 -27.86
CA PRO A 86 7.07 20.45 -29.24
C PRO A 86 8.38 19.86 -29.75
N ILE A 87 8.31 18.64 -30.30
CA ILE A 87 9.43 18.02 -31.01
C ILE A 87 9.66 18.87 -32.26
N SER A 88 10.74 19.65 -32.29
CA SER A 88 11.20 20.34 -33.49
C SER A 88 12.04 19.42 -34.38
#